data_AF-A0A671TVF1-F1
#
_entry.id   AF-A0A671TVF1-F1
#
_cell.length_a   1.000
_cell.length_b   1.000
_cell.length_c   1.000
_cell.angle_alpha   90.00
_cell.angle_beta   90.00
_cell.angle_gamma   90.00
#
_symmetry.space_group_name_H-M   'P 1'
#
loop_
_entity.id
_entity.type
_entity.pdbx_description
1 polymer ?
#
loop_
_entity_poly.entity_id
_entity_poly.type
_entity_poly.pdbx_seq_one_letter_code
_entity_poly.pdbx_strand_id
1 'polypeptide(L)'
;MHFSALQHVKDYKPPTEGQHIRILLHGPVGAGKSSFINSVQSVLRGRIYRQALADNVESTSTSFTRKFRTYKIPKEGGQSFYPFVLNDMMGLEIRDGVLVDDVKLALRGHVRDGYKFNPASKLSEDDPFYNKNPSTNDRVHVLVLVICANTVSVMRDEIVQKIQEIKREASDLGENRNPFFFCVFNRSCCL
;
A
#
# COMPACT_ATOMS: atom_id res chain seq x y z
N MET A 1 -13.55 0.20 -26.88
CA MET A 1 -13.27 -0.96 -26.00
C MET A 1 -12.71 -0.52 -24.65
N HIS A 2 -13.49 0.07 -23.73
CA HIS A 2 -12.93 0.49 -22.43
C HIS A 2 -13.92 0.52 -21.24
N PHE A 3 -15.01 -0.26 -21.28
CA PHE A 3 -15.92 -0.42 -20.12
C PHE A 3 -15.82 -1.78 -19.41
N SER A 4 -15.13 -2.78 -19.98
CA SER A 4 -15.12 -4.14 -19.42
C SER A 4 -14.35 -4.23 -18.09
N ALA A 5 -13.13 -3.70 -18.02
CA ALA A 5 -12.26 -3.89 -16.85
C ALA A 5 -12.81 -3.25 -15.56
N LEU A 6 -13.30 -2.01 -15.63
CA LEU A 6 -13.89 -1.35 -14.46
C LEU A 6 -15.15 -2.08 -13.99
N GLN A 7 -15.97 -2.55 -14.92
CA GLN A 7 -17.16 -3.33 -14.59
C GLN A 7 -16.79 -4.65 -13.91
N HIS A 8 -15.76 -5.36 -14.40
CA HIS A 8 -15.23 -6.55 -13.73
C HIS A 8 -14.76 -6.27 -12.30
N VAL A 9 -14.08 -5.15 -12.05
CA VAL A 9 -13.68 -4.76 -10.69
C VAL A 9 -14.91 -4.44 -9.82
N LYS A 10 -15.93 -3.79 -10.39
CA LYS A 10 -17.16 -3.46 -9.65
C LYS A 10 -17.96 -4.70 -9.24
N ASP A 11 -18.00 -5.68 -10.13
CA ASP A 11 -18.76 -6.93 -9.99
C ASP A 11 -17.97 -8.05 -9.31
N TYR A 12 -16.67 -7.85 -9.07
CA TYR A 12 -15.82 -8.85 -8.43
C TYR A 12 -16.39 -9.28 -7.08
N LYS A 13 -16.47 -10.60 -6.91
CA LYS A 13 -16.81 -11.27 -5.65
C LYS A 13 -15.73 -12.31 -5.36
N PRO A 14 -15.24 -12.39 -4.12
CA PRO A 14 -14.29 -13.41 -3.73
C PRO A 14 -14.96 -14.79 -3.76
N PRO A 15 -14.18 -15.87 -3.98
CA PRO A 15 -14.73 -17.24 -3.96
C PRO A 15 -15.35 -17.63 -2.62
N THR A 16 -14.83 -17.09 -1.51
CA THR A 16 -15.28 -17.37 -0.16
C THR A 16 -15.93 -16.13 0.46
N GLU A 17 -17.09 -16.31 1.09
CA GLU A 17 -17.78 -15.24 1.81
C GLU A 17 -16.90 -14.67 2.94
N GLY A 18 -16.88 -13.33 3.06
CA GLY A 18 -16.06 -12.64 4.05
C GLY A 18 -14.57 -12.50 3.71
N GLN A 19 -14.08 -13.12 2.63
CA GLN A 19 -12.71 -12.92 2.16
C GLN A 19 -12.54 -11.53 1.51
N HIS A 20 -11.37 -10.92 1.67
CA HIS A 20 -11.01 -9.72 0.90
C HIS A 20 -9.56 -9.75 0.43
N ILE A 21 -9.32 -9.12 -0.71
CA ILE A 21 -7.95 -8.93 -1.24
C ILE A 21 -7.31 -7.74 -0.53
N ARG A 22 -6.13 -7.95 0.04
CA ARG A 22 -5.33 -6.87 0.62
C ARG A 22 -4.23 -6.44 -0.35
N ILE A 23 -4.26 -5.15 -0.70
CA ILE A 23 -3.34 -4.54 -1.65
C ILE A 23 -2.46 -3.55 -0.87
N LEU A 24 -1.17 -3.84 -0.73
CA LEU A 24 -0.22 -2.96 -0.04
C LEU A 24 0.51 -2.08 -1.05
N LEU A 25 0.48 -0.77 -0.83
CA LEU A 25 1.26 0.18 -1.62
C LEU A 25 2.57 0.51 -0.89
N HIS A 26 3.70 0.30 -1.55
CA HIS A 26 5.01 0.69 -1.05
C HIS A 26 5.79 1.47 -2.11
N GLY A 27 6.88 2.10 -1.69
CA GLY A 27 7.74 2.88 -2.59
C GLY A 27 8.32 4.12 -1.92
N PRO A 28 9.19 4.85 -2.63
CA PRO A 28 9.86 6.02 -2.10
C PRO A 28 8.91 7.07 -1.50
N VAL A 29 9.42 7.90 -0.60
CA VAL A 29 8.72 9.13 -0.21
C VAL A 29 8.43 9.98 -1.46
N GLY A 30 7.29 10.68 -1.47
CA GLY A 30 6.88 11.50 -2.62
C GLY A 30 6.44 10.72 -3.87
N ALA A 31 6.50 9.38 -3.89
CA ALA A 31 6.11 8.60 -5.07
C ALA A 31 4.62 8.64 -5.42
N GLY A 32 3.76 9.12 -4.50
CA GLY A 32 2.33 9.28 -4.75
C GLY A 32 1.45 8.11 -4.36
N LYS A 33 1.85 7.31 -3.37
CA LYS A 33 1.07 6.18 -2.84
C LYS A 33 -0.33 6.61 -2.39
N SER A 34 -0.40 7.62 -1.51
CA SER A 34 -1.66 8.16 -0.99
C SER A 34 -2.53 8.77 -2.11
N SER A 35 -1.92 9.48 -3.06
CA SER A 35 -2.60 10.03 -4.24
C SER A 35 -3.19 8.95 -5.15
N PHE A 36 -2.47 7.83 -5.32
CA PHE A 36 -2.98 6.67 -6.06
C PHE A 36 -4.23 6.10 -5.39
N ILE A 37 -4.23 5.95 -4.06
CA ILE A 37 -5.40 5.47 -3.30
C ILE A 37 -6.59 6.40 -3.49
N ASN A 38 -6.40 7.72 -3.36
CA ASN A 38 -7.46 8.70 -3.60
C ASN A 38 -8.03 8.59 -5.03
N SER A 39 -7.17 8.33 -6.02
CA SER A 39 -7.58 8.15 -7.42
C SER A 39 -8.43 6.90 -7.59
N VAL A 40 -8.00 5.75 -7.03
CA VAL A 40 -8.78 4.50 -7.05
C VAL A 40 -10.14 4.69 -6.36
N GLN A 41 -10.15 5.32 -5.19
CA GLN A 41 -11.39 5.61 -4.47
C GLN A 41 -12.33 6.52 -5.26
N SER A 42 -11.78 7.51 -5.98
CA SER A 42 -12.57 8.46 -6.77
C SER A 42 -13.23 7.78 -7.98
N VAL A 43 -12.48 6.95 -8.71
CA VAL A 43 -13.01 6.19 -9.86
C VAL A 43 -14.09 5.19 -9.43
N LEU A 44 -13.86 4.45 -8.35
CA LEU A 44 -14.82 3.43 -7.89
C LEU A 44 -16.09 3.99 -7.25
N ARG A 45 -16.04 5.23 -6.75
CA ARG A 45 -17.21 5.93 -6.19
C ARG A 45 -17.91 6.87 -7.18
N GLY A 46 -17.32 7.12 -8.35
CA GLY A 46 -17.84 8.08 -9.33
C GLY A 46 -17.83 9.55 -8.88
N ARG A 47 -17.08 9.89 -7.81
CA ARG A 47 -16.94 11.27 -7.29
C ARG A 47 -15.57 11.47 -6.67
N ILE A 48 -15.07 12.72 -6.66
CA ILE A 48 -13.79 13.07 -6.03
C ILE A 48 -13.84 12.67 -4.54
N TYR A 49 -12.85 11.90 -4.10
CA TYR A 49 -12.74 11.42 -2.74
C TYR A 49 -11.32 11.67 -2.19
N ARG A 50 -11.22 12.35 -1.04
CA ARG A 50 -9.95 12.73 -0.39
C ARG A 50 -9.92 12.21 1.05
N GLN A 51 -9.58 10.94 1.25
CA GLN A 51 -9.43 10.36 2.59
C GLN A 51 -7.98 10.02 2.93
N ALA A 52 -7.16 9.72 1.92
CA ALA A 52 -5.71 9.62 2.12
C ALA A 52 -5.12 11.02 2.10
N LEU A 53 -4.38 11.39 3.16
CA LEU A 53 -3.65 12.66 3.18
C LEU A 53 -2.52 12.57 2.15
N ALA A 54 -2.65 13.33 1.07
CA ALA A 54 -1.63 13.52 0.06
C ALA A 54 -1.38 15.03 0.01
N ASP A 55 -0.16 15.48 0.30
CA ASP A 55 0.20 16.89 0.18
C ASP A 55 1.42 17.05 -0.74
N ASN A 56 1.39 18.13 -1.53
CA ASN A 56 2.30 18.41 -2.66
C ASN A 56 3.46 19.34 -2.26
N VAL A 57 3.80 19.41 -0.97
CA VAL A 57 4.78 20.39 -0.50
C VAL A 57 6.20 19.81 -0.62
N GLU A 58 6.93 20.26 -1.65
CA GLU A 58 8.35 19.99 -1.93
C GLU A 58 9.33 20.43 -0.82
N SER A 59 8.87 20.93 0.33
CA SER A 59 9.73 21.53 1.36
C SER A 59 9.92 20.74 2.66
N THR A 60 9.45 19.49 2.75
CA THR A 60 9.82 18.61 3.88
C THR A 60 10.34 17.27 3.39
N SER A 61 11.62 17.02 3.58
CA SER A 61 12.35 15.78 3.26
C SER A 61 11.96 14.60 4.17
N THR A 62 10.69 14.48 4.56
CA THR A 62 10.19 13.47 5.50
C THR A 62 8.84 12.94 5.06
N SER A 63 8.60 11.64 5.17
CA SER A 63 7.33 11.02 4.82
C SER A 63 6.15 11.55 5.66
N PHE A 64 5.17 12.18 4.99
CA PHE A 64 3.91 12.66 5.57
C PHE A 64 3.08 11.53 6.18
N THR A 65 2.96 10.41 5.45
CA THR A 65 2.34 9.20 5.98
C THR A 65 3.30 8.61 7.01
N ARG A 66 2.93 8.68 8.29
CA ARG A 66 3.71 8.11 9.41
C ARG A 66 3.03 6.89 10.02
N LYS A 67 1.86 6.51 9.53
CA LYS A 67 1.06 5.40 10.05
C LYS A 67 0.73 4.38 8.96
N PHE A 68 0.61 3.12 9.35
CA PHE A 68 -0.02 2.10 8.53
C PHE A 68 -1.52 2.37 8.49
N ARG A 69 -2.09 2.55 7.30
CA ARG A 69 -3.50 2.91 7.11
C ARG A 69 -4.20 1.93 6.18
N THR A 70 -5.42 1.56 6.51
CA THR A 70 -6.28 0.65 5.76
C THR A 70 -7.48 1.41 5.22
N TYR A 71 -7.58 1.45 3.91
CA TYR A 71 -8.67 2.11 3.20
C TYR A 71 -9.62 1.06 2.66
N LYS A 72 -10.81 1.00 3.28
CA LYS A 72 -11.96 0.26 2.74
C LYS A 72 -12.71 1.16 1.77
N ILE A 73 -13.12 0.60 0.63
CA ILE A 73 -13.83 1.36 -0.40
C ILE A 73 -15.30 0.95 -0.37
N PRO A 74 -16.22 1.84 0.06
CA PRO A 74 -17.65 1.58 -0.01
C PRO A 74 -18.11 1.60 -1.47
N LYS A 75 -19.10 0.75 -1.77
CA LYS A 75 -19.80 0.75 -3.05
C LYS A 75 -20.74 1.96 -3.14
N GLU A 76 -21.21 2.24 -4.36
CA GLU A 76 -22.28 3.22 -4.58
C GLU A 76 -23.47 2.91 -3.66
N GLY A 77 -24.03 3.93 -3.01
CA GLY A 77 -25.10 3.78 -2.00
C GLY A 77 -24.63 3.49 -0.56
N GLY A 78 -23.36 3.18 -0.32
CA GLY A 78 -22.76 3.17 1.03
C GLY A 78 -23.12 2.00 1.95
N GLN A 79 -23.97 1.07 1.51
CA GLN A 79 -24.45 -0.06 2.31
C GLN A 79 -23.47 -1.24 2.40
N SER A 80 -22.48 -1.30 1.50
CA SER A 80 -21.48 -2.38 1.46
C SER A 80 -20.12 -1.87 0.98
N PHE A 81 -19.09 -2.70 1.15
CA PHE A 81 -17.72 -2.41 0.70
C PHE A 81 -17.32 -3.32 -0.46
N TYR A 82 -16.40 -2.85 -1.29
CA TYR A 82 -15.70 -3.73 -2.22
C TYR A 82 -14.88 -4.77 -1.43
N PRO A 83 -14.77 -6.01 -1.94
CA PRO A 83 -14.06 -7.10 -1.25
C PRO A 83 -12.54 -7.00 -1.43
N PHE A 84 -12.02 -5.78 -1.34
CA PHE A 84 -10.59 -5.49 -1.31
C PHE A 84 -10.32 -4.22 -0.51
N VAL A 85 -9.11 -4.16 0.05
CA VAL A 85 -8.65 -3.04 0.87
C VAL A 85 -7.29 -2.56 0.37
N LEU A 86 -7.07 -1.26 0.42
CA LEU A 86 -5.78 -0.64 0.08
C LEU A 86 -5.06 -0.27 1.37
N ASN A 87 -3.80 -0.67 1.48
CA ASN A 87 -2.94 -0.26 2.57
C ASN A 87 -1.92 0.78 2.13
N ASP A 88 -1.89 1.90 2.84
CA ASP A 88 -0.87 2.93 2.71
C ASP A 88 0.10 2.86 3.89
N MET A 89 1.34 3.21 3.62
CA MET A 89 2.40 3.19 4.61
C MET A 89 3.41 4.31 4.38
N MET A 90 4.27 4.49 5.37
CA MET A 90 5.37 5.42 5.31
C MET A 90 6.30 5.10 4.12
N GLY A 91 6.84 6.15 3.49
CA GLY A 91 7.71 6.01 2.32
C GLY A 91 9.07 5.38 2.65
N LEU A 92 9.68 4.77 1.62
CA LEU A 92 11.08 4.38 1.69
C LEU A 92 11.96 5.63 1.59
N GLU A 93 12.83 5.82 2.58
CA GLU A 93 13.84 6.87 2.64
C GLU A 93 15.14 6.24 3.17
N ILE A 94 16.27 6.92 3.02
CA ILE A 94 17.56 6.36 3.48
C ILE A 94 17.59 6.24 4.99
N ARG A 95 17.24 7.32 5.71
CA ARG A 95 17.38 7.41 7.17
C ARG A 95 16.06 7.30 7.91
N ASP A 96 15.09 8.15 7.57
CA ASP A 96 13.87 8.31 8.38
C ASP A 96 12.64 7.64 7.77
N GLY A 97 12.82 6.73 6.82
CA GLY A 97 11.73 6.04 6.12
C GLY A 97 11.24 4.80 6.86
N VAL A 98 10.26 4.11 6.28
CA VAL A 98 9.83 2.82 6.80
C VAL A 98 10.98 1.81 6.76
N LEU A 99 11.11 1.04 7.83
CA LEU A 99 12.07 -0.07 7.89
C LEU A 99 11.60 -1.21 6.99
N VAL A 100 12.54 -1.83 6.28
CA VAL A 100 12.24 -2.98 5.41
C VAL A 100 11.57 -4.09 6.22
N ASP A 101 12.03 -4.35 7.44
CA ASP A 101 11.44 -5.37 8.32
C ASP A 101 9.98 -5.09 8.68
N ASP A 102 9.59 -3.83 8.87
CA ASP A 102 8.18 -3.48 9.08
C ASP A 102 7.35 -3.74 7.82
N VAL A 103 7.93 -3.56 6.63
CA VAL A 103 7.27 -3.95 5.37
C VAL A 103 7.09 -5.46 5.30
N LYS A 104 8.10 -6.26 5.70
CA LYS A 104 8.00 -7.73 5.76
C LYS A 104 6.90 -8.17 6.74
N LEU A 105 6.82 -7.54 7.91
CA LEU A 105 5.75 -7.78 8.87
C LEU A 105 4.37 -7.43 8.28
N ALA A 106 4.26 -6.31 7.56
CA ALA A 106 3.02 -5.92 6.89
C ALA A 106 2.62 -6.94 5.81
N LEU A 107 3.57 -7.42 5.00
CA LEU A 107 3.34 -8.47 3.99
C LEU A 107 2.74 -9.74 4.60
N ARG A 108 3.26 -10.13 5.77
CA ARG A 108 2.83 -11.30 6.53
C ARG A 108 1.54 -11.08 7.34
N GLY A 109 1.00 -9.86 7.34
CA GLY A 109 -0.24 -9.51 8.05
C GLY A 109 -0.08 -9.21 9.54
N HIS A 110 1.15 -8.99 9.99
CA HIS A 110 1.48 -8.74 11.40
C HIS A 110 1.28 -7.28 11.84
N VAL A 111 0.99 -6.35 10.92
CA VAL A 111 0.82 -4.92 11.25
C VAL A 111 -0.67 -4.54 11.24
N ARG A 112 -1.17 -4.02 12.36
CA ARG A 112 -2.55 -3.54 12.48
C ARG A 112 -2.71 -2.09 12.01
N ASP A 113 -3.93 -1.77 11.60
CA ASP A 113 -4.31 -0.40 11.21
C ASP A 113 -4.02 0.60 12.33
N GLY A 114 -3.44 1.75 11.96
CA GLY A 114 -3.12 2.82 12.87
C GLY A 114 -1.73 2.76 13.50
N TYR A 115 -0.96 1.67 13.29
CA TYR A 115 0.44 1.57 13.74
C TYR A 115 1.24 2.77 13.28
N LYS A 116 2.01 3.40 14.17
CA LYS A 116 2.92 4.51 13.84
C LYS A 116 4.33 3.97 13.67
N PHE A 117 4.89 4.11 12.48
CA PHE A 117 6.22 3.61 12.17
C PHE A 117 7.30 4.32 13.00
N ASN A 118 8.27 3.54 13.45
CA ASN A 118 9.47 4.02 14.10
C ASN A 118 10.69 3.76 13.20
N PRO A 119 11.37 4.80 12.67
CA PRO A 119 12.55 4.59 11.83
C PRO A 119 13.74 3.99 12.60
N ALA A 120 13.73 4.02 13.94
CA ALA A 120 14.81 3.50 14.76
C ALA A 120 14.69 2.02 15.12
N SER A 121 13.49 1.44 15.06
CA SER A 121 13.27 0.05 15.47
C SER A 121 12.04 -0.54 14.80
N LYS A 122 12.12 -1.81 14.37
CA LYS A 122 10.97 -2.55 13.87
C LYS A 122 9.88 -2.72 14.93
N LEU A 123 8.65 -2.96 14.48
CA LEU A 123 7.51 -3.31 15.32
C LEU A 123 7.83 -4.53 16.20
N SER A 124 7.63 -4.39 17.50
CA SER A 124 7.81 -5.46 18.49
C SER A 124 6.59 -6.37 18.54
N GLU A 125 6.79 -7.65 18.85
CA GLU A 125 5.69 -8.62 19.03
C GLU A 125 4.80 -8.33 20.24
N ASP A 126 5.32 -7.58 21.20
CA ASP A 126 4.60 -7.13 22.40
C ASP A 126 3.81 -5.83 22.17
N ASP A 127 3.97 -5.18 21.03
CA ASP A 127 3.26 -3.96 20.70
C ASP A 127 1.75 -4.26 20.44
N PRO A 128 0.82 -3.43 20.94
CA PRO A 128 -0.62 -3.64 20.72
C PRO A 128 -1.05 -3.64 19.25
N PHE A 129 -0.26 -3.02 18.37
CA PHE A 129 -0.46 -3.03 16.92
C PHE A 129 0.16 -4.24 16.22
N TYR A 130 0.88 -5.11 16.93
CA TYR A 130 1.34 -6.39 16.39
C TYR A 130 0.21 -7.42 16.38
N ASN A 131 -0.05 -7.98 15.21
CA ASN A 131 -1.01 -9.06 15.03
C ASN A 131 -0.30 -10.40 15.17
N LYS A 132 -0.38 -11.01 16.35
CA LYS A 132 0.29 -12.29 16.65
C LYS A 132 -0.14 -13.45 15.74
N ASN A 133 -1.42 -13.46 15.35
CA ASN A 133 -2.02 -14.56 14.58
C ASN A 133 -2.73 -14.01 13.33
N PRO A 134 -1.99 -13.66 12.26
CA PRO A 134 -2.59 -13.10 11.05
C PRO A 134 -3.50 -14.10 10.34
N SER A 135 -4.71 -13.66 10.04
CA SER A 135 -5.65 -14.39 9.18
C SER A 135 -5.25 -14.28 7.71
N THR A 136 -5.88 -15.07 6.83
CA THR A 136 -5.69 -14.93 5.37
C THR A 136 -6.00 -13.53 4.87
N ASN A 137 -7.01 -12.88 5.44
CA ASN A 137 -7.42 -11.51 5.14
C ASN A 137 -6.41 -10.45 5.63
N ASP A 138 -5.57 -10.77 6.61
CA ASP A 138 -4.54 -9.85 7.10
C ASP A 138 -3.30 -9.87 6.21
N ARG A 139 -3.04 -10.97 5.51
CA ARG A 139 -1.88 -11.13 4.62
C ARG A 139 -2.04 -10.32 3.35
N VAL A 140 -0.94 -9.77 2.85
CA VAL A 140 -0.93 -9.03 1.60
C VAL A 140 -1.05 -10.01 0.43
N HIS A 141 -2.01 -9.73 -0.46
CA HIS A 141 -2.28 -10.52 -1.66
C HIS A 141 -1.72 -9.86 -2.92
N VAL A 142 -1.59 -8.54 -2.90
CA VAL A 142 -1.03 -7.75 -4.00
C VAL A 142 -0.09 -6.71 -3.41
N LEU A 143 1.15 -6.69 -3.89
CA LEU A 143 2.13 -5.68 -3.55
C LEU A 143 2.29 -4.72 -4.73
N VAL A 144 2.05 -3.44 -4.51
CA VAL A 144 2.16 -2.40 -5.53
C VAL A 144 3.33 -1.48 -5.19
N LEU A 145 4.36 -1.53 -6.03
CA LEU A 145 5.46 -0.57 -6.01
C LEU A 145 5.03 0.69 -6.77
N VAL A 146 4.96 1.82 -6.07
CA VAL A 146 4.71 3.14 -6.66
C VAL A 146 6.03 3.88 -6.78
N ILE A 147 6.36 4.33 -8.00
CA ILE A 147 7.55 5.14 -8.28
C ILE A 147 7.11 6.42 -8.99
N CYS A 148 7.67 7.57 -8.61
CA CYS A 148 7.48 8.81 -9.36
C CYS A 148 8.30 8.76 -10.66
N ALA A 149 7.64 8.95 -11.79
CA ALA A 149 8.27 8.89 -13.11
C ALA A 149 9.37 9.96 -13.28
N ASN A 150 9.28 11.07 -12.55
CA ASN A 150 10.23 12.17 -12.62
C ASN A 150 11.50 11.91 -11.79
N THR A 151 11.41 11.05 -10.76
CA THR A 151 12.54 10.78 -9.86
C THR A 151 13.14 9.39 -10.06
N VAL A 152 12.58 8.56 -10.94
CA VAL A 152 13.08 7.20 -11.15
C VAL A 152 14.52 7.16 -11.67
N SER A 153 14.92 8.11 -12.52
CA SER A 153 16.27 8.18 -13.08
C SER A 153 17.33 8.60 -12.05
N VAL A 154 16.91 9.23 -10.95
CA VAL A 154 17.78 9.73 -9.88
C VAL A 154 17.54 9.00 -8.56
N MET A 155 16.86 7.84 -8.61
CA MET A 155 16.64 7.02 -7.44
C MET A 155 17.97 6.49 -6.93
N ARG A 156 18.24 6.70 -5.64
CA ARG A 156 19.48 6.25 -5.02
C ARG A 156 19.51 4.73 -4.86
N ASP A 157 20.69 4.14 -5.01
CA ASP A 157 20.89 2.69 -4.98
C ASP A 157 20.42 2.06 -3.66
N GLU A 158 20.54 2.74 -2.53
CA GLU A 158 20.07 2.23 -1.24
C GLU A 158 18.55 2.05 -1.21
N ILE A 159 17.80 2.91 -1.90
CA ILE A 159 16.34 2.77 -2.04
C ILE A 159 16.01 1.61 -2.98
N VAL A 160 16.77 1.46 -4.07
CA VAL A 160 16.62 0.33 -5.00
C VAL A 160 16.88 -0.99 -4.28
N GLN A 161 17.90 -1.07 -3.43
CA GLN A 161 18.21 -2.24 -2.62
C GLN A 161 17.07 -2.58 -1.66
N LYS A 162 16.50 -1.59 -0.95
CA LYS A 162 15.32 -1.80 -0.10
C LYS A 162 14.13 -2.36 -0.89
N ILE A 163 13.88 -1.83 -2.10
CA ILE A 163 12.82 -2.33 -2.99
C ILE A 163 13.09 -3.78 -3.41
N GLN A 164 14.32 -4.12 -3.79
CA GLN A 164 14.71 -5.47 -4.19
C GLN A 164 14.60 -6.46 -3.02
N GLU A 165 14.92 -6.04 -1.81
CA GLU A 165 14.75 -6.86 -0.60
C GLU A 165 13.26 -7.15 -0.32
N ILE A 166 12.41 -6.13 -0.39
CA ILE A 166 10.95 -6.29 -0.25
C ILE A 166 10.39 -7.21 -1.34
N LYS A 167 10.85 -7.06 -2.58
CA LYS A 167 10.44 -7.92 -3.70
C LYS A 167 10.85 -9.38 -3.49
N ARG A 168 12.04 -9.63 -2.96
CA ARG A 168 12.50 -10.99 -2.61
C ARG A 168 11.64 -11.59 -1.52
N GLU A 169 11.41 -10.86 -0.43
CA GLU A 169 10.48 -11.28 0.63
C GLU A 169 9.09 -11.64 0.05
N ALA A 170 8.53 -10.78 -0.79
CA ALA A 170 7.25 -11.02 -1.46
C ALA A 170 7.25 -12.29 -2.33
N SER A 171 8.39 -12.65 -2.94
CA SER A 171 8.53 -13.84 -3.78
C SER A 171 8.73 -15.13 -2.96
N ASP A 172 9.31 -15.00 -1.76
CA ASP A 172 9.63 -16.12 -0.88
C ASP A 172 8.45 -16.50 0.05
N LEU A 173 7.35 -15.74 0.02
CA LEU A 173 6.12 -16.01 0.77
C LEU A 173 5.30 -17.19 0.21
N GLY A 174 5.96 -18.31 -0.08
CA GLY A 174 5.41 -19.64 -0.33
C GLY A 174 4.72 -19.84 -1.68
N GLU A 175 5.09 -20.94 -2.36
CA GLU A 175 4.78 -21.34 -3.75
C GLU A 175 3.28 -21.41 -4.17
N ASN A 176 2.32 -20.99 -3.34
CA ASN A 176 0.90 -20.90 -3.71
C ASN A 176 0.16 -19.64 -3.19
N ARG A 177 0.86 -18.69 -2.55
CA ARG A 177 0.25 -17.46 -2.00
C ARG A 177 1.13 -16.21 -2.09
N ASN A 178 2.08 -16.21 -3.04
CA ASN A 178 2.94 -15.06 -3.27
C ASN A 178 2.10 -13.83 -3.64
N PRO A 179 2.26 -12.69 -2.95
CA PRO A 179 1.62 -11.45 -3.38
C PRO A 179 2.01 -11.11 -4.81
N PHE A 180 1.01 -10.82 -5.64
CA PHE A 180 1.27 -10.36 -6.99
C PHE A 180 1.97 -9.00 -6.94
N PHE A 181 3.13 -8.90 -7.60
CA PHE A 181 3.91 -7.69 -7.63
C PHE A 181 3.59 -6.85 -8.87
N PHE A 182 3.11 -5.63 -8.67
CA PHE A 182 2.89 -4.66 -9.73
C PHE A 182 3.78 -3.42 -9.53
N CYS A 183 4.36 -2.91 -10.61
CA CYS A 183 5.07 -1.63 -10.60
C CYS A 183 4.22 -0.60 -11.33
N VAL A 184 3.96 0.53 -10.67
CA VAL A 184 3.19 1.65 -11.21
C VAL A 184 4.07 2.90 -11.25
N PHE A 185 4.20 3.47 -12.44
CA PHE A 185 4.86 4.76 -12.65
C PHE A 185 3.84 5.88 -12.54
N ASN A 186 3.95 6.69 -11.49
CA ASN A 186 3.05 7.80 -11.26
C ASN A 186 3.62 9.10 -11.86
N ARG A 187 2.90 9.67 -12.84
CA ARG A 187 3.20 11.00 -13.42
C ARG A 187 2.43 12.14 -12.74
N SER A 188 1.38 11.82 -11.98
CA SER A 188 0.42 12.79 -11.46
C SER A 188 0.82 13.41 -10.11
N CYS A 189 1.99 13.08 -9.56
CA CYS A 189 2.44 13.62 -8.28
C CYS A 189 3.22 14.94 -8.37
N CYS A 190 3.18 15.61 -9.52
CA CYS A 190 3.93 16.84 -9.77
C CYS A 190 3.04 17.94 -10.38
N LEU A 191 2.03 18.38 -9.63
CA LEU A 191 1.40 19.70 -9.74
C LEU A 191 1.10 20.26 -8.35
#